data_AF-A0AAD7YAV5-F1
#
_entry.id   AF-A0AAD7YAV5-F1
#
_cell.length_a   1.000
_cell.length_b   1.000
_cell.length_c   1.000
_cell.angle_alpha   90.00
_cell.angle_beta   90.00
_cell.angle_gamma   90.00
#
_symmetry.space_group_name_H-M   'P 1'
#
loop_
_entity.id
_entity.type
_entity.pdbx_description
1 polymer ?
#
loop_
_entity_poly.entity_id
_entity_poly.type
_entity_poly.pdbx_seq_one_letter_code
_entity_poly.pdbx_strand_id
1 'polypeptide(L)'
;MKKTKDARDFEDRYSACFVDFGVKTAAGIVIGSMIGSFFLKGYKKWPMFIGGGLGFGMAYTNCENSLNQFLMSMDPKACVVKKTA
;
A
#
# COMPACT_ATOMS: atom_id res chain seq x y z
N MET A 1 -18.27 -2.41 -22.21
CA MET A 1 -18.35 -1.38 -21.15
C MET A 1 -17.70 -1.78 -19.81
N LYS A 2 -17.50 -3.08 -19.48
CA LYS A 2 -16.80 -3.52 -18.23
C LYS A 2 -15.40 -2.89 -18.05
N LYS A 3 -14.59 -2.86 -19.12
CA LYS A 3 -13.19 -2.40 -19.12
C LYS A 3 -12.94 -1.01 -18.49
N THR A 4 -13.92 -0.10 -18.52
CA THR A 4 -13.80 1.25 -17.94
C THR A 4 -14.11 1.26 -16.44
N LYS A 5 -15.01 0.40 -15.96
CA LYS A 5 -15.30 0.28 -14.52
C LYS A 5 -14.13 -0.36 -13.79
N ASP A 6 -13.63 -1.49 -14.30
CA ASP A 6 -12.50 -2.23 -13.69
C ASP A 6 -11.25 -1.35 -13.53
N ALA A 7 -10.99 -0.45 -14.49
CA ALA A 7 -9.86 0.47 -14.43
C ALA A 7 -10.01 1.54 -13.36
N ARG A 8 -11.21 2.13 -13.18
CA ARG A 8 -11.41 3.16 -12.14
C ARG A 8 -11.33 2.57 -10.74
N ASP A 9 -11.94 1.41 -10.53
CA ASP A 9 -11.88 0.73 -9.25
C ASP A 9 -10.44 0.36 -8.86
N PHE A 10 -9.62 -0.06 -9.83
CA PHE A 10 -8.20 -0.29 -9.59
C PHE A 10 -7.46 0.98 -9.12
N GLU A 11 -7.65 2.10 -9.82
CA GLU A 11 -7.01 3.38 -9.49
C GLU A 11 -7.42 3.89 -8.10
N ASP A 12 -8.70 3.75 -7.73
CA ASP A 12 -9.21 4.13 -6.40
C ASP A 12 -8.60 3.28 -5.28
N ARG A 13 -8.46 1.96 -5.49
CA ARG A 13 -7.83 1.07 -4.49
C ARG A 13 -6.33 1.33 -4.38
N TYR A 14 -5.67 1.55 -5.52
CA TYR A 14 -4.25 1.86 -5.56
C TYR A 14 -3.93 3.18 -4.86
N SER A 15 -4.70 4.23 -5.15
CA SER A 15 -4.54 5.54 -4.49
C SER A 15 -4.81 5.47 -2.99
N ALA A 16 -5.85 4.75 -2.55
CA ALA A 16 -6.10 4.52 -1.12
C ALA A 16 -4.93 3.80 -0.42
N CYS A 17 -4.34 2.81 -1.08
CA CYS A 17 -3.14 2.12 -0.60
C CYS A 17 -1.96 3.08 -0.46
N PHE A 18 -1.70 3.92 -1.46
CA PHE A 18 -0.60 4.90 -1.41
C PHE A 18 -0.76 5.88 -0.24
N VAL A 19 -2.00 6.31 0.03
CA VAL A 19 -2.32 7.17 1.18
C VAL A 19 -2.11 6.41 2.50
N ASP A 20 -2.59 5.17 2.63
CA ASP A 20 -2.40 4.36 3.85
C ASP A 20 -0.90 4.12 4.15
N PHE A 21 -0.09 3.89 3.11
CA PHE A 21 1.37 3.83 3.21
C PHE A 21 1.96 5.11 3.79
N GLY A 22 1.64 6.26 3.17
CA GLY A 22 2.13 7.55 3.63
C GLY A 22 1.75 7.81 5.08
N VAL A 23 0.49 7.55 5.43
CA VAL A 23 -0.05 7.78 6.78
C VAL A 23 0.60 6.84 7.81
N LYS A 24 0.65 5.53 7.58
CA LYS A 24 1.21 4.57 8.56
C LYS A 24 2.71 4.73 8.73
N THR A 25 3.45 4.96 7.66
CA THR A 25 4.89 5.22 7.74
C THR A 25 5.16 6.53 8.47
N ALA A 26 4.44 7.61 8.14
CA ALA A 26 4.60 8.89 8.83
C ALA A 26 4.21 8.79 10.32
N ALA A 27 3.09 8.14 10.64
CA ALA A 27 2.67 7.91 12.02
C ALA A 27 3.73 7.12 12.80
N GLY A 28 4.26 6.04 12.21
CA GLY A 28 5.33 5.24 12.81
C GLY A 28 6.63 6.03 13.03
N ILE A 29 6.99 6.93 12.10
CA ILE A 29 8.15 7.83 12.23
C ILE A 29 7.93 8.85 13.35
N VAL A 30 6.76 9.49 13.43
CA VAL A 30 6.42 10.47 14.46
C VAL A 30 6.44 9.82 15.84
N ILE A 31 5.77 8.68 16.00
CA ILE A 31 5.73 7.93 17.26
C ILE A 31 7.15 7.46 17.63
N GLY A 32 7.88 6.88 16.68
CA GLY A 32 9.27 6.46 16.89
C GLY A 32 10.19 7.63 17.26
N SER A 33 9.96 8.81 16.71
CA SER A 33 10.69 10.03 17.08
C SER A 33 10.37 10.45 18.52
N MET A 34 9.10 10.48 18.92
CA MET A 34 8.70 10.87 20.27
C MET A 34 9.25 9.89 21.32
N ILE A 35 9.16 8.58 21.06
CA ILE A 35 9.71 7.54 21.95
C ILE A 35 11.24 7.64 21.99
N GLY A 36 11.87 7.82 20.84
CA GLY A 36 13.31 8.02 20.73
C GLY A 36 13.80 9.22 21.53
N SER A 37 13.08 10.34 21.50
CA SER A 37 13.45 11.54 22.26
C SER A 37 13.13 11.45 23.75
N PHE A 38 12.05 10.77 24.15
CA PHE A 38 11.58 10.75 25.54
C PHE A 38 12.21 9.63 26.38
N PHE A 39 12.30 8.41 25.85
CA PHE A 39 12.77 7.23 26.59
C PHE A 39 14.25 6.93 26.36
N LEU A 40 14.76 7.17 25.14
CA LEU A 40 16.13 6.87 24.78
C LEU A 40 16.94 8.17 24.90
N LYS A 41 17.62 8.34 26.03
CA LYS A 41 18.37 9.55 26.43
C LYS A 41 19.63 9.78 25.57
N GLY A 42 19.48 9.80 24.26
CA GLY A 42 20.53 9.89 23.26
C GLY A 42 19.96 9.66 21.87
N TYR A 43 20.42 10.46 20.90
CA TYR A 43 20.06 10.59 19.47
C TYR A 43 19.98 9.29 18.63
N LYS A 44 19.41 8.21 19.17
CA LYS A 44 19.30 6.92 18.50
C LYS A 44 18.11 7.02 17.55
N LYS A 45 18.39 7.18 16.25
CA LYS A 45 17.36 7.25 15.20
C LYS A 45 16.70 5.89 14.90
N TRP A 46 17.20 4.80 15.49
CA TRP A 46 16.70 3.45 15.28
C TRP A 46 15.19 3.25 15.53
N PRO A 47 14.56 3.85 16.55
CA PRO A 47 13.12 3.73 16.80
C PRO A 47 12.27 4.37 15.69
N MET A 48 12.77 5.44 15.06
CA MET A 48 12.11 6.09 13.93
C MET A 48 12.10 5.16 12.71
N PHE A 49 13.23 4.51 12.41
CA PHE A 49 13.33 3.55 11.31
C PHE A 49 12.49 2.29 11.56
N ILE A 50 12.46 1.77 12.79
CA ILE A 50 11.59 0.64 13.14
C ILE A 50 10.12 1.04 13.03
N GLY A 51 9.72 2.16 13.63
CA GLY A 51 8.34 2.62 13.60
C GLY A 51 7.85 2.84 12.17
N GLY A 52 8.65 3.52 11.35
CA GLY A 52 8.37 3.71 9.93
C GLY A 52 8.32 2.40 9.13
N GLY A 53 9.28 1.49 9.37
CA GLY A 53 9.34 0.18 8.70
C GLY A 53 8.20 -0.75 9.06
N LEU A 54 7.77 -0.78 10.33
CA LEU A 54 6.58 -1.53 10.77
C LEU A 54 5.31 -0.96 10.14
N GLY A 55 5.15 0.37 10.14
CA GLY A 55 4.02 1.03 9.48
C GLY A 55 3.96 0.73 7.97
N PHE A 56 5.12 0.76 7.30
CA PHE A 56 5.26 0.41 5.89
C PHE A 56 4.86 -1.05 5.62
N GLY A 57 5.36 -2.00 6.42
CA GLY A 57 5.03 -3.42 6.25
C GLY A 57 3.54 -3.71 6.43
N MET A 58 2.89 -3.08 7.42
CA MET A 58 1.44 -3.23 7.62
C MET A 58 0.59 -2.61 6.50
N ALA A 59 1.05 -1.50 5.91
CA ALA A 59 0.40 -0.91 4.75
C ALA A 59 0.54 -1.81 3.52
N TYR A 60 1.73 -2.40 3.32
CA TYR A 60 2.01 -3.30 2.21
C TYR A 60 1.10 -4.52 2.22
N THR A 61 0.96 -5.21 3.35
CA THR A 61 0.12 -6.43 3.45
C THR A 61 -1.36 -6.12 3.26
N ASN A 62 -1.84 -4.98 3.76
CA ASN A 62 -3.22 -4.53 3.51
C ASN A 62 -3.46 -4.23 2.03
N CYS A 63 -2.51 -3.54 1.39
CA CYS A 63 -2.57 -3.18 -0.01
C CYS A 63 -2.55 -4.41 -0.93
N GLU A 64 -1.60 -5.32 -0.68
CA GLU A 64 -1.47 -6.57 -1.43
C GLU A 64 -2.77 -7.39 -1.33
N ASN A 65 -3.34 -7.52 -0.13
CA ASN A 65 -4.60 -8.23 0.04
C ASN A 65 -5.77 -7.56 -0.70
N SER A 66 -5.90 -6.24 -0.63
CA SER A 66 -6.97 -5.51 -1.33
C SER A 66 -6.83 -5.59 -2.85
N LEU A 67 -5.61 -5.49 -3.38
CA LEU A 67 -5.36 -5.58 -4.81
C LEU A 67 -5.55 -7.01 -5.31
N ASN A 68 -5.03 -8.01 -4.60
CA ASN A 68 -5.21 -9.41 -4.99
C ASN A 68 -6.68 -9.83 -4.99
N GLN A 69 -7.47 -9.40 -4.00
CA GLN A 69 -8.92 -9.64 -4.02
C GLN A 69 -9.60 -9.03 -5.25
N PHE A 70 -9.22 -7.81 -5.63
CA PHE A 70 -9.75 -7.15 -6.82
C PHE A 70 -9.31 -7.86 -8.11
N LEU A 71 -8.02 -8.21 -8.23
CA LEU A 71 -7.46 -8.90 -9.39
C LEU A 71 -8.09 -10.28 -9.60
N MET A 72 -8.34 -11.03 -8.53
CA MET A 72 -9.01 -12.35 -8.60
C MET A 72 -10.48 -12.25 -8.98
N SER A 73 -11.12 -11.10 -8.72
CA SER A 73 -12.52 -10.85 -9.11
C SER A 73 -12.67 -10.37 -10.57
N MET A 74 -11.57 -10.05 -11.24
CA MET A 74 -11.60 -9.63 -12.64
C MET A 74 -11.80 -10.83 -13.59
N ASP A 75 -12.73 -10.67 -14.53
CA ASP A 75 -13.00 -11.63 -15.59
C ASP A 75 -11.80 -11.68 -16.57
N PRO A 76 -11.25 -12.87 -16.91
CA PRO A 76 -10.12 -12.97 -17.81
C PRO A 76 -10.48 -12.33 -19.15
N LYS A 77 -9.70 -11.33 -19.57
CA LYS A 77 -9.88 -10.72 -20.89
C LYS A 77 -9.59 -11.79 -21.93
N ALA A 78 -10.64 -12.37 -22.52
CA ALA A 78 -10.51 -13.29 -23.63
C ALA A 78 -9.73 -12.60 -24.76
N CYS A 79 -8.48 -13.03 -24.96
CA CYS A 79 -7.67 -12.57 -26.08
C CYS A 79 -8.32 -13.07 -27.36
N VAL A 80 -9.02 -12.19 -28.08
CA VAL A 80 -9.49 -12.49 -29.42
C VAL A 80 -8.27 -12.43 -30.33
N VAL A 81 -7.67 -13.59 -30.61
CA VAL A 81 -6.68 -13.74 -31.67
C VAL A 81 -7.40 -13.46 -32.98
N LYS A 82 -7.24 -12.25 -33.54
CA LYS A 82 -7.65 -12.01 -34.91
C LYS A 82 -6.74 -12.85 -35.80
N LYS A 83 -7.26 -13.97 -36.32
CA LYS A 83 -6.66 -14.62 -37.50
C LYS A 83 -6.89 -13.68 -38.67
N THR A 84 -5.84 -12.99 -39.09
CA THR A 84 -5.79 -12.37 -40.41
C THR A 84 -5.67 -13.50 -41.43
N ALA A 85 -6.67 -13.63 -42.29
CA ALA A 85 -6.65 -14.50 -43.47
C ALA A 85 -5.89 -13.82 -44.61
#